data_AF-A0A929ZI27-F1
#
_entry.id   AF-A0A929ZI27-F1
#
_cell.length_a   1.000
_cell.length_b   1.000
_cell.length_c   1.000
_cell.angle_alpha   90.00
_cell.angle_beta   90.00
_cell.angle_gamma   90.00
#
_symmetry.space_group_name_H-M   'P 1'
#
loop_
_entity.id
_entity.type
_entity.pdbx_description
1 polymer ?
#
loop_
_entity_poly.entity_id
_entity_poly.type
_entity_poly.pdbx_seq_one_letter_code
_entity_poly.pdbx_strand_id
1 'polypeptide(L)'
;MKHKRITSKKTIQEVRKPYCEICGQRTNIEPHHINTRGSGGGDIKENLIQLCTQCHINTHSGQYPTKDDCLNKVAEREGITYDEAYAINRRSMGYDV
;
A
#
# COMPACT_ATOMS: atom_id res chain seq x y z
N MET A 1 25.72 -3.21 2.61
CA MET A 1 24.91 -2.52 3.65
C MET A 1 23.46 -2.94 3.42
N LYS A 2 22.71 -3.37 4.44
CA LYS A 2 21.30 -3.78 4.25
C LYS A 2 20.47 -2.53 3.94
N HIS A 3 19.64 -2.58 2.89
CA HIS A 3 18.74 -1.48 2.56
C HIS A 3 17.85 -1.15 3.77
N LYS A 4 17.81 0.13 4.17
CA LYS A 4 17.03 0.58 5.34
C LYS A 4 15.62 0.91 4.89
N ARG A 5 14.63 0.24 5.48
CA ARG A 5 13.20 0.51 5.23
C ARG A 5 12.86 1.97 5.52
N ILE A 6 12.14 2.61 4.60
CA ILE A 6 11.62 3.97 4.78
C ILE A 6 10.52 3.97 5.85
N THR A 7 10.64 4.83 6.86
CA THR A 7 9.66 4.95 7.95
C THR A 7 9.13 6.36 8.07
N SER A 8 7.81 6.53 8.08
CA SER A 8 7.16 7.85 8.09
C SER A 8 5.75 7.76 8.66
N LYS A 9 5.59 8.11 9.95
CA LYS A 9 4.26 8.24 10.57
C LYS A 9 3.42 9.32 9.87
N LYS A 10 4.07 10.40 9.44
CA LYS A 10 3.43 11.51 8.71
C LYS A 10 2.74 11.00 7.45
N THR A 11 3.46 10.24 6.62
CA THR A 11 2.92 9.69 5.37
C THR A 11 1.75 8.73 5.61
N ILE A 12 1.83 7.89 6.64
CA ILE A 12 0.70 7.01 7.03
C ILE A 12 -0.55 7.83 7.38
N GLN A 13 -0.39 8.95 8.09
CA GLN A 13 -1.53 9.81 8.42
C GLN A 13 -2.05 10.59 7.21
N GLU A 14 -1.18 11.06 6.32
CA GLU A 14 -1.56 11.81 5.11
C GLU A 14 -2.42 10.97 4.14
N VAL A 15 -2.15 9.67 4.03
CA VAL A 15 -2.90 8.77 3.14
C VAL A 15 -4.14 8.16 3.82
N ARG A 16 -4.30 8.32 5.14
CA ARG A 16 -5.43 7.75 5.87
C ARG A 16 -6.74 8.31 5.33
N LYS A 17 -7.72 7.44 5.13
CA LYS A 17 -9.08 7.81 4.70
C LYS A 17 -10.12 7.24 5.65
N PRO A 18 -11.30 7.86 5.78
CA PRO A 18 -12.39 7.33 6.61
C PRO A 18 -13.18 6.21 5.89
N TYR A 19 -12.73 5.76 4.73
CA TYR A 19 -13.37 4.74 3.91
C TYR A 19 -12.34 3.84 3.22
N CYS A 20 -12.75 2.62 2.90
CA CYS A 20 -11.99 1.67 2.11
C CYS A 20 -11.90 2.14 0.66
N GLU A 21 -10.70 2.20 0.11
CA GLU A 21 -10.46 2.62 -1.28
C GLU A 21 -10.90 1.58 -2.30
N ILE A 22 -11.13 0.33 -1.87
CA ILE A 22 -11.59 -0.77 -2.74
C ILE A 22 -13.11 -0.87 -2.78
N CYS A 23 -13.77 -0.87 -1.61
CA CYS A 23 -15.22 -1.15 -1.53
C CYS A 23 -16.06 0.03 -1.01
N GLY A 24 -15.44 1.16 -0.65
CA GLY A 24 -16.13 2.36 -0.16
C GLY A 24 -16.68 2.27 1.27
N GLN A 25 -16.63 1.09 1.92
CA GLN A 25 -17.12 0.92 3.30
C GLN A 25 -16.34 1.81 4.27
N ARG A 26 -17.05 2.37 5.26
CA ARG A 26 -16.41 3.17 6.32
C ARG A 26 -15.39 2.34 7.08
N THR A 27 -14.29 2.97 7.46
CA THR A 27 -13.26 2.33 8.26
C THR A 27 -12.43 3.36 9.02
N ASN A 28 -11.81 2.90 10.11
CA ASN A 28 -10.94 3.68 10.97
C ASN A 28 -9.63 2.94 11.29
N ILE A 29 -9.33 1.82 10.61
CA ILE A 29 -8.10 1.05 10.84
C ILE A 29 -6.89 1.73 10.16
N GLU A 30 -5.67 1.34 10.54
CA GLU A 30 -4.46 1.81 9.87
C GLU A 30 -4.43 1.40 8.38
N PRO A 31 -3.89 2.25 7.49
CA PRO A 31 -3.63 1.87 6.11
C PRO A 31 -2.80 0.58 6.00
N HIS A 32 -3.17 -0.25 5.03
CA HIS A 32 -2.50 -1.49 4.72
C HIS A 32 -1.22 -1.25 3.91
N HIS A 33 -0.14 -1.93 4.28
CA HIS A 33 1.09 -1.98 3.48
C HIS A 33 1.01 -3.08 2.41
N ILE A 34 0.95 -2.69 1.13
CA ILE A 34 0.87 -3.61 -0.03
C ILE A 34 2.08 -4.55 -0.06
N ASN A 35 3.29 -4.02 0.10
CA ASN A 35 4.49 -4.76 0.47
C ASN A 35 4.65 -4.69 1.98
N THR A 36 4.61 -5.84 2.65
CA THR A 36 4.60 -5.89 4.12
C THR A 36 5.86 -5.29 4.73
N ARG A 37 5.73 -4.75 5.95
CA ARG A 37 6.86 -4.19 6.71
C ARG A 37 7.99 -5.20 6.93
N GLY A 38 7.64 -6.48 7.16
CA GLY A 38 8.61 -7.57 7.34
C GLY A 38 9.41 -7.87 6.09
N SER A 39 8.82 -7.66 4.91
CA SER A 39 9.52 -7.78 3.61
C SER A 39 10.35 -6.55 3.23
N GLY A 40 10.33 -5.49 4.04
CA GLY A 40 11.04 -4.24 3.77
C GLY A 40 10.20 -3.15 3.10
N GLY A 41 8.89 -3.32 2.98
CA GLY A 41 8.01 -2.30 2.39
C GLY A 41 7.98 -0.99 3.19
N GLY A 42 8.18 0.13 2.50
CA GLY A 42 8.30 1.46 3.08
C GLY A 42 6.96 2.07 3.50
N ASP A 43 7.02 3.07 4.39
CA ASP A 43 5.89 3.95 4.71
C ASP A 43 5.80 5.07 3.64
N ILE A 44 5.54 4.69 2.39
CA ILE A 44 5.41 5.57 1.21
C ILE A 44 3.99 5.51 0.65
N LYS A 45 3.55 6.51 -0.10
CA LYS A 45 2.16 6.60 -0.59
C LYS A 45 1.79 5.42 -1.49
N GLU A 46 2.72 5.01 -2.36
CA GLU A 46 2.59 3.94 -3.34
C GLU A 46 2.48 2.56 -2.69
N ASN A 47 2.89 2.44 -1.42
CA ASN A 47 2.84 1.20 -0.66
C ASN A 47 1.66 1.16 0.33
N LEU A 48 0.86 2.23 0.43
CA LEU A 48 -0.15 2.39 1.47
C LEU A 48 -1.54 2.62 0.86
N ILE A 49 -2.48 1.75 1.26
CA ILE A 49 -3.89 1.82 0.87
C ILE A 49 -4.80 1.70 2.08
N GLN A 50 -5.83 2.54 2.17
CA GLN A 50 -6.86 2.41 3.19
C GLN A 50 -7.83 1.29 2.82
N LEU A 51 -7.84 0.23 3.63
CA LEU A 51 -8.80 -0.88 3.52
C LEU A 51 -9.72 -0.91 4.74
N CYS A 52 -10.92 -1.46 4.58
CA CYS A 52 -11.72 -1.91 5.72
C CYS A 52 -11.19 -3.26 6.23
N THR A 53 -11.64 -3.69 7.42
CA THR A 53 -11.19 -4.96 8.03
C THR A 53 -11.38 -6.16 7.12
N GLN A 54 -12.51 -6.26 6.40
CA GLN A 54 -12.78 -7.39 5.52
C GLN A 54 -11.81 -7.42 4.32
N CYS A 55 -11.69 -6.31 3.58
CA CYS A 55 -10.75 -6.23 2.45
C CYS A 55 -9.31 -6.45 2.91
N HIS A 56 -8.94 -5.94 4.09
CA HIS A 56 -7.61 -6.14 4.66
C HIS A 56 -7.31 -7.61 4.94
N ILE A 57 -8.25 -8.35 5.53
CA ILE A 57 -8.12 -9.80 5.75
C ILE A 57 -8.05 -10.54 4.42
N ASN A 58 -8.91 -10.20 3.46
CA ASN A 58 -8.95 -10.85 2.16
C ASN A 58 -7.60 -10.73 1.42
N THR A 59 -6.98 -9.55 1.44
CA THR A 59 -5.67 -9.35 0.81
C THR A 59 -4.60 -10.27 1.40
N HIS A 60 -4.60 -10.47 2.72
CA HIS A 60 -3.67 -11.41 3.37
C HIS A 60 -3.99 -12.88 3.09
N SER A 61 -5.26 -13.22 2.84
CA SER A 61 -5.70 -14.59 2.54
C SER A 61 -5.62 -14.95 1.05
N GLY A 62 -5.10 -14.06 0.20
CA GLY A 62 -5.04 -14.27 -1.26
C GLY A 62 -6.40 -14.16 -1.95
N GLN A 63 -7.39 -13.58 -1.27
CA GLN A 63 -8.71 -13.27 -1.81
C GLN A 63 -8.77 -11.83 -2.31
N TYR A 64 -9.83 -11.48 -3.04
CA TYR A 64 -10.03 -10.11 -3.52
C TYR A 64 -10.31 -9.13 -2.35
N PRO A 65 -9.66 -7.95 -2.31
CA PRO A 65 -8.69 -7.44 -3.27
C PRO A 65 -7.31 -8.10 -3.09
N THR A 66 -6.72 -8.52 -4.20
CA THR A 66 -5.33 -8.99 -4.24
C THR A 66 -4.35 -7.83 -4.03
N LYS A 67 -3.06 -8.16 -3.92
CA LYS A 67 -1.99 -7.17 -3.88
C LYS A 67 -1.98 -6.27 -5.12
N ASP A 68 -2.25 -6.84 -6.30
CA ASP A 68 -2.26 -6.10 -7.56
C ASP A 68 -3.49 -5.21 -7.69
N ASP A 69 -4.65 -5.66 -7.20
CA ASP A 69 -5.84 -4.80 -7.11
C ASP A 69 -5.57 -3.57 -6.23
N CYS A 70 -4.88 -3.79 -5.09
CA CYS A 70 -4.48 -2.70 -4.21
C CYS A 70 -3.48 -1.75 -4.89
N LEU A 71 -2.48 -2.28 -5.59
CA LEU A 71 -1.48 -1.46 -6.27
C LEU A 71 -2.09 -0.66 -7.43
N ASN A 72 -2.98 -1.26 -8.22
CA ASN A 72 -3.76 -0.56 -9.25
C ASN A 72 -4.56 0.60 -8.65
N LYS A 73 -5.28 0.35 -7.55
CA LYS A 73 -6.06 1.41 -6.87
C LYS A 73 -5.19 2.55 -6.37
N VAL A 74 -4.00 2.24 -5.84
CA VAL A 74 -3.04 3.27 -5.41
C VAL A 74 -2.45 4.03 -6.60
N ALA A 75 -2.12 3.35 -7.69
CA ALA A 75 -1.65 3.99 -8.91
C ALA A 75 -2.69 4.99 -9.46
N GLU A 76 -3.96 4.58 -9.52
CA GLU A 76 -5.09 5.46 -9.87
C GLU A 76 -5.17 6.68 -8.95
N ARG A 77 -5.03 6.50 -7.62
CA ARG A 77 -5.08 7.60 -6.64
C ARG A 77 -3.93 8.59 -6.84
N GLU A 78 -2.72 8.10 -7.07
CA GLU A 78 -1.53 8.94 -7.22
C GLU A 78 -1.37 9.51 -8.65
N GLY A 79 -2.25 9.11 -9.59
CA GLY A 79 -2.22 9.62 -10.96
C GLY A 79 -1.04 9.09 -11.78
N ILE A 80 -0.57 7.87 -11.47
CA ILE A 80 0.54 7.20 -12.14
C ILE A 80 0.10 5.84 -12.69
N THR A 81 0.93 5.23 -13.53
CA THR A 81 0.70 3.87 -14.03
C THR A 81 0.99 2.82 -12.95
N TYR A 82 0.44 1.62 -13.14
CA TYR A 82 0.76 0.46 -12.30
C TYR A 82 2.27 0.19 -12.26
N ASP A 83 2.93 0.22 -13.43
CA ASP A 83 4.37 -0.06 -13.54
C ASP A 83 5.23 0.97 -12.81
N GLU A 84 4.83 2.25 -12.84
CA GLU A 84 5.49 3.30 -12.05
C GLU A 84 5.31 3.05 -10.55
N ALA A 85 4.09 2.76 -10.10
CA ALA A 85 3.82 2.45 -8.69
C ALA A 85 4.60 1.20 -8.23
N TYR A 86 4.68 0.18 -9.08
CA TYR A 86 5.50 -1.01 -8.86
C TYR A 86 6.98 -0.63 -8.72
N ALA A 87 7.54 0.07 -9.70
CA ALA A 87 8.95 0.45 -9.72
C ALA A 87 9.31 1.32 -8.51
N ILE A 88 8.48 2.29 -8.13
CA ILE A 88 8.67 3.12 -6.92
C ILE A 88 8.73 2.24 -5.66
N ASN A 89 7.77 1.31 -5.50
CA ASN A 89 7.75 0.37 -4.40
C ASN A 89 9.05 -0.45 -4.34
N ARG A 90 9.47 -1.05 -5.46
CA ARG A 90 10.66 -1.90 -5.53
C ARG A 90 11.94 -1.12 -5.28
N ARG A 91 12.10 0.07 -5.88
CA ARG A 91 13.25 0.96 -5.60
C ARG A 91 13.29 1.37 -4.13
N SER A 92 12.13 1.66 -3.51
CA SER A 92 12.04 1.97 -2.08
C SER A 92 12.42 0.81 -1.14
N MET A 93 12.49 -0.41 -1.68
CA MET A 93 12.93 -1.62 -0.98
C MET A 93 14.39 -1.98 -1.32
N GLY A 94 15.05 -1.22 -2.21
CA GLY A 94 16.44 -1.41 -2.62
C GLY A 94 16.64 -2.32 -3.83
N TYR A 95 15.60 -2.60 -4.62
CA TYR A 95 15.73 -3.32 -5.88
C TYR A 95 16.10 -2.37 -7.03
N ASP A 96 16.86 -2.89 -7.99
CA ASP A 96 17.21 -2.21 -9.24
C ASP A 96 16.27 -2.68 -10.36
N VAL A 97 15.21 -1.89 -10.59
CA VAL A 97 14.14 -2.13 -11.58
C VAL A 97 13.70 -0.84 -12.24
#